data_AF-A0A8X8BX42-F1
#
_entry.id   AF-A0A8X8BX42-F1
#
_cell.length_a   1.000
_cell.length_b   1.000
_cell.length_c   1.000
_cell.angle_alpha   90.00
_cell.angle_beta   90.00
_cell.angle_gamma   90.00
#
_symmetry.space_group_name_H-M   'P 1'
#
loop_
_entity.id
_entity.type
_entity.pdbx_description
1 polymer ?
#
loop_
_entity_poly.entity_id
_entity_poly.type
_entity_poly.pdbx_seq_one_letter_code
_entity_poly.pdbx_strand_id
1 'polypeptide(L)'
;MPEREDEHLTPVTRLLEKRREMAEVEQALAAQKEEFQMKMESLQQRREELERKEEQLKESLLKFDRFLKENDSKRSRALKKAQEEKEMARLKDRDIEELNKEIAVLTVKKENTHKKVEKNAIFWQYLQKVTEKSEKFEEIREILGRFDTLISTQEQLLVRESENQERIENERLWLHQFIEEKNNKILQYNNELATLQSRLDNARSEAIRWESKWNHIQNTAAKKTLLLGQIKMVTLNLFQLVNKQSVQQEDIPIEDTAGQLKKVSGYVALT
;
A
#
# COMPACT_ATOMS: atom_id res chain seq x y z
N MET A 1 -34.13 156.07 -21.34
CA MET A 1 -33.07 156.25 -20.33
C MET A 1 -31.85 155.43 -20.71
N PRO A 2 -30.99 155.97 -21.59
CA PRO A 2 -29.58 156.18 -21.27
C PRO A 2 -29.42 157.38 -20.33
N GLU A 3 -28.27 157.52 -19.67
CA GLU A 3 -27.59 158.82 -19.53
C GLU A 3 -26.20 158.62 -20.15
N ARG A 4 -26.16 158.53 -21.48
CA ARG A 4 -25.74 159.57 -22.43
C ARG A 4 -24.26 159.94 -22.29
N GLU A 5 -23.41 159.08 -22.83
CA GLU A 5 -22.32 159.51 -23.72
C GLU A 5 -22.47 158.73 -25.03
N ASP A 6 -23.46 159.15 -25.81
CA ASP A 6 -23.78 158.60 -27.12
C ASP A 6 -24.06 159.82 -28.02
N GLU A 7 -23.08 160.72 -28.09
CA GLU A 7 -23.08 161.87 -28.99
C GLU A 7 -21.79 161.80 -29.83
N HIS A 8 -21.98 161.40 -31.09
CA HIS A 8 -20.98 161.32 -32.17
C HIS A 8 -20.09 160.07 -32.24
N LEU A 9 -20.71 158.89 -32.31
CA LEU A 9 -20.12 157.77 -33.06
C LEU A 9 -20.90 157.61 -34.38
N THR A 10 -20.26 157.92 -35.50
CA THR A 10 -20.79 157.73 -36.85
C THR A 10 -21.19 156.27 -37.07
N PRO A 11 -22.14 155.96 -37.99
CA PRO A 11 -22.49 154.58 -38.34
C PRO A 11 -21.28 153.69 -38.69
N VAL A 12 -20.17 154.30 -39.11
CA VAL A 12 -18.89 153.67 -39.41
C VAL A 12 -18.17 153.15 -38.15
N THR A 13 -18.21 153.87 -37.01
CA THR A 13 -17.50 153.46 -35.78
C THR A 13 -18.26 152.40 -34.98
N ARG A 14 -19.60 152.44 -34.91
CA ARG A 14 -20.40 151.32 -34.33
C ARG A 14 -20.25 150.03 -35.13
N LEU A 15 -20.07 150.14 -36.45
CA LEU A 15 -19.83 148.99 -37.33
C LEU A 15 -18.41 148.43 -37.17
N LEU A 16 -17.43 149.28 -36.84
CA LEU A 16 -16.08 148.87 -36.46
C LEU A 16 -16.03 148.19 -35.08
N GLU A 17 -16.75 148.71 -34.07
CA GLU A 17 -16.87 148.05 -32.76
C GLU A 17 -17.61 146.73 -32.86
N LYS A 18 -18.72 146.65 -33.60
CA LYS A 18 -19.40 145.36 -33.86
C LYS A 18 -18.53 144.39 -34.65
N ARG A 19 -17.69 144.86 -35.58
CA ARG A 19 -16.70 144.01 -36.27
C ARG A 19 -15.60 143.53 -35.32
N ARG A 20 -15.15 144.37 -34.38
CA ARG A 20 -14.17 144.00 -33.37
C ARG A 20 -14.75 143.00 -32.37
N GLU A 21 -15.96 143.22 -31.86
CA GLU A 21 -16.68 142.26 -31.01
C GLU A 21 -16.94 140.94 -31.73
N MET A 22 -17.36 140.97 -33.01
CA MET A 22 -17.52 139.75 -33.79
C MET A 22 -16.18 139.03 -34.02
N ALA A 23 -15.08 139.75 -34.25
CA ALA A 23 -13.76 139.16 -34.39
C ALA A 23 -13.25 138.56 -33.07
N GLU A 24 -13.49 139.20 -31.93
CA GLU A 24 -13.14 138.67 -30.60
C GLU A 24 -13.98 137.43 -30.25
N VAL A 25 -15.28 137.42 -30.58
CA VAL A 25 -16.16 136.25 -30.40
C VAL A 25 -15.80 135.11 -31.37
N GLU A 26 -15.47 135.42 -32.63
CA GLU A 26 -14.99 134.43 -33.60
C GLU A 26 -13.64 133.84 -33.17
N GLN A 27 -12.74 134.65 -32.63
CA GLN A 27 -11.45 134.20 -32.11
C GLN A 27 -11.62 133.32 -30.85
N ALA A 28 -12.52 133.68 -29.92
CA ALA A 28 -12.84 132.87 -28.75
C ALA A 28 -13.54 131.56 -29.14
N LEU A 29 -14.44 131.60 -30.13
CA LEU A 29 -15.10 130.41 -30.66
C LEU A 29 -14.11 129.49 -31.40
N ALA A 30 -13.15 130.06 -32.13
CA ALA A 30 -12.08 129.31 -32.77
C ALA A 30 -11.19 128.62 -31.73
N ALA A 31 -10.77 129.34 -30.67
CA ALA A 31 -10.01 128.78 -29.56
C ALA A 31 -10.78 127.66 -28.83
N GLN A 32 -12.08 127.81 -28.60
CA GLN A 32 -12.90 126.78 -27.95
C GLN A 32 -13.09 125.54 -28.85
N LYS A 33 -13.24 125.74 -30.17
CA LYS A 33 -13.28 124.63 -31.14
C LYS A 33 -11.96 123.88 -31.19
N GLU A 34 -10.84 124.59 -31.14
CA GLU A 34 -9.50 124.00 -31.11
C GLU A 34 -9.27 123.24 -29.79
N GLU A 35 -9.67 123.78 -28.64
CA GLU A 35 -9.60 123.11 -27.35
C GLU A 35 -10.49 121.86 -27.29
N PHE A 36 -11.71 121.94 -27.83
CA PHE A 36 -12.61 120.79 -27.94
C PHE A 36 -12.03 119.71 -28.86
N GLN A 37 -11.45 120.11 -30.00
CA GLN A 37 -10.79 119.20 -30.94
C GLN A 37 -9.60 118.49 -30.27
N MET A 38 -8.73 119.23 -29.58
CA MET A 38 -7.62 118.64 -28.81
C MET A 38 -8.10 117.65 -27.73
N LYS A 39 -9.18 117.98 -27.01
CA LYS A 39 -9.78 117.07 -26.01
C LYS A 39 -10.38 115.83 -26.67
N MET A 40 -11.05 115.97 -27.81
CA MET A 40 -11.61 114.85 -28.56
C MET A 40 -10.51 113.93 -29.10
N GLU A 41 -9.42 114.48 -29.62
CA GLU A 41 -8.26 113.72 -30.08
C GLU A 41 -7.58 112.97 -28.92
N SER A 42 -7.40 113.62 -27.76
CA SER A 42 -6.87 112.98 -26.56
C SER A 42 -7.77 111.84 -26.05
N LEU A 43 -9.09 112.03 -26.02
CA LEU A 43 -10.05 111.00 -25.64
C LEU A 43 -10.08 109.84 -26.64
N GLN A 44 -9.97 110.13 -27.94
CA GLN A 44 -9.90 109.12 -28.99
C GLN A 44 -8.63 108.28 -28.84
N GLN A 45 -7.47 108.91 -28.67
CA GLN A 45 -6.22 108.22 -28.38
C GLN A 45 -6.32 107.36 -27.12
N ARG A 46 -6.97 107.86 -26.05
CA ARG A 46 -7.15 107.10 -24.81
C ARG A 46 -8.08 105.90 -24.98
N ARG A 47 -9.13 106.00 -25.80
CA ARG A 47 -10.01 104.87 -26.15
C ARG A 47 -9.23 103.81 -26.92
N GLU A 48 -8.49 104.20 -27.95
CA GLU A 48 -7.67 103.28 -28.75
C GLU A 48 -6.59 102.59 -27.89
N GLU A 49 -5.98 103.31 -26.95
CA GLU A 49 -5.01 102.74 -26.01
C GLU A 49 -5.66 101.71 -25.06
N LEU A 50 -6.86 102.01 -24.55
CA LEU A 50 -7.63 101.10 -23.70
C LEU A 50 -8.03 99.83 -24.46
N GLU A 51 -8.51 99.97 -25.68
CA GLU A 51 -8.90 98.84 -26.53
C GLU A 51 -7.70 97.94 -26.85
N ARG A 52 -6.54 98.52 -27.18
CA ARG A 52 -5.28 97.75 -27.33
C ARG A 52 -4.89 97.01 -26.06
N LYS A 53 -5.01 97.65 -24.89
CA LYS A 53 -4.70 97.01 -23.60
C LYS A 53 -5.69 95.88 -23.29
N GLU A 54 -6.96 96.05 -23.61
CA GLU A 54 -7.97 95.01 -23.43
C GLU A 54 -7.68 93.79 -24.32
N GLU A 55 -7.36 94.01 -25.60
CA GLU A 55 -7.02 92.94 -26.55
C GLU A 55 -5.75 92.19 -26.11
N GLN A 56 -4.72 92.91 -25.66
CA GLN A 56 -3.51 92.32 -25.07
C GLN A 56 -3.83 91.48 -23.82
N LEU A 57 -4.74 91.95 -22.95
CA LEU A 57 -5.16 91.19 -21.77
C LEU A 57 -5.88 89.89 -22.19
N LYS A 58 -6.82 89.96 -23.13
CA LYS A 58 -7.53 88.79 -23.67
C LYS A 58 -6.56 87.77 -24.25
N GLU A 59 -5.60 88.21 -25.06
CA GLU A 59 -4.55 87.33 -25.59
C GLU A 59 -3.72 86.69 -24.47
N SER A 60 -3.34 87.46 -23.46
CA SER A 60 -2.54 86.95 -22.33
C SER A 60 -3.32 85.89 -21.55
N LEU A 61 -4.62 86.10 -21.32
CA LEU A 61 -5.50 85.14 -20.65
C LEU A 61 -5.59 83.82 -21.43
N LEU A 62 -5.73 83.87 -22.75
CA LEU A 62 -5.73 82.67 -23.60
C LEU A 62 -4.39 81.93 -23.56
N LYS A 63 -3.27 82.67 -23.57
CA LYS A 63 -1.92 82.08 -23.43
C LYS A 63 -1.74 81.43 -22.06
N PHE A 64 -2.22 82.07 -20.98
CA PHE A 64 -2.18 81.53 -19.62
C PHE A 64 -3.06 80.29 -19.46
N ASP A 65 -4.30 80.28 -19.96
CA ASP A 65 -5.17 79.11 -19.92
C ASP A 65 -4.56 77.92 -20.68
N ARG A 66 -3.99 78.17 -21.87
CA ARG A 66 -3.25 77.13 -22.61
C ARG A 66 -2.05 76.62 -21.82
N PHE A 67 -1.27 77.51 -21.21
CA PHE A 67 -0.13 77.13 -20.39
C PHE A 67 -0.53 76.29 -19.18
N LEU A 68 -1.60 76.66 -18.47
CA LEU A 68 -2.14 75.90 -17.33
C LEU A 68 -2.57 74.50 -17.75
N LYS A 69 -3.34 74.38 -18.85
CA LYS A 69 -3.77 73.07 -19.40
C LYS A 69 -2.59 72.19 -19.79
N GLU A 70 -1.58 72.75 -20.45
CA GLU A 70 -0.37 72.01 -20.82
C GLU A 70 0.46 71.59 -19.59
N ASN A 71 0.58 72.47 -18.59
CA ASN A 71 1.29 72.18 -17.36
C ASN A 71 0.59 71.08 -16.56
N ASP A 72 -0.73 71.17 -16.40
CA ASP A 72 -1.54 70.16 -15.74
C ASP A 72 -1.46 68.81 -16.48
N SER A 73 -1.47 68.82 -17.82
CA SER A 73 -1.25 67.61 -18.62
C SER A 73 0.15 67.01 -18.43
N LYS A 74 1.20 67.84 -18.35
CA LYS A 74 2.57 67.39 -18.06
C LYS A 74 2.68 66.82 -16.65
N ARG A 75 2.10 67.50 -15.66
CA ARG A 75 2.05 67.07 -14.25
C ARG A 75 1.29 65.75 -14.10
N SER A 76 0.12 65.63 -14.71
CA SER A 76 -0.70 64.41 -14.69
C SER A 76 0.06 63.22 -15.31
N ARG A 77 0.71 63.40 -16.46
CA ARG A 77 1.53 62.36 -17.09
C ARG A 77 2.74 61.97 -16.23
N ALA A 78 3.44 62.95 -15.65
CA ALA A 78 4.57 62.68 -14.76
C ALA A 78 4.15 61.90 -13.50
N LEU A 79 3.03 62.29 -12.88
CA LEU A 79 2.47 61.59 -11.72
C LEU A 79 2.04 60.17 -12.08
N LYS A 80 1.36 59.98 -13.21
CA LYS A 80 0.95 58.65 -13.68
C LYS A 80 2.16 57.75 -13.91
N LYS A 81 3.19 58.25 -14.61
CA LYS A 81 4.42 57.51 -14.88
C LYS A 81 5.16 57.14 -13.59
N ALA A 82 5.28 58.08 -12.65
CA ALA A 82 5.90 57.82 -11.36
C ALA A 82 5.14 56.75 -10.56
N GLN A 83 3.80 56.76 -10.63
CA GLN A 83 2.98 55.75 -9.98
C GLN A 83 3.13 54.38 -10.64
N GLU A 84 3.12 54.31 -11.98
CA GLU A 84 3.36 53.07 -12.74
C GLU A 84 4.75 52.48 -12.43
N GLU A 85 5.80 53.31 -12.40
CA GLU A 85 7.16 52.88 -12.04
C GLU A 85 7.24 52.38 -10.60
N LYS A 86 6.54 53.03 -9.65
CA LYS A 86 6.51 52.60 -8.25
C LYS A 86 5.81 51.24 -8.07
N GLU A 87 4.71 51.01 -8.78
CA GLU A 87 4.03 49.70 -8.75
C GLU A 87 4.87 48.61 -9.42
N MET A 88 5.55 48.92 -10.52
CA MET A 88 6.49 48.00 -11.17
C MET A 88 7.68 47.65 -10.26
N ALA A 89 8.24 48.63 -9.54
CA ALA A 89 9.30 48.39 -8.56
C ALA A 89 8.81 47.45 -7.43
N ARG A 90 7.61 47.70 -6.87
CA ARG A 90 7.00 46.82 -5.85
C ARG A 90 6.78 45.39 -6.33
N LEU A 91 6.39 45.21 -7.59
CA LEU A 91 6.27 43.87 -8.18
C LEU A 91 7.64 43.19 -8.26
N LYS A 92 8.66 43.89 -8.74
CA LYS A 92 10.02 43.35 -8.84
C LYS A 92 10.64 43.04 -7.48
N ASP A 93 10.41 43.87 -6.48
CA ASP A 93 10.89 43.61 -5.11
C ASP A 93 10.28 42.32 -4.55
N ARG A 94 8.99 42.06 -4.82
CA ARG A 94 8.35 40.78 -4.46
C ARG A 94 8.95 39.60 -5.20
N ASP A 95 9.14 39.72 -6.52
CA ASP A 95 9.80 38.67 -7.32
C ASP A 95 11.20 38.35 -6.75
N ILE A 96 11.98 39.40 -6.39
CA ILE A 96 13.31 39.26 -5.79
C ILE A 96 13.25 38.54 -4.44
N GLU A 97 12.29 38.88 -3.58
CA GLU A 97 12.10 38.20 -2.30
C GLU A 97 11.76 36.72 -2.46
N GLU A 98 10.89 36.39 -3.41
CA GLU A 98 10.51 35.00 -3.71
C GLU A 98 11.69 34.20 -4.25
N LEU A 99 12.43 34.75 -5.22
CA LEU A 99 13.61 34.11 -5.78
C LEU A 99 14.72 33.93 -4.73
N ASN A 100 14.92 34.91 -3.84
CA ASN A 100 15.90 34.78 -2.75
C ASN A 100 15.53 33.66 -1.77
N LYS A 101 14.24 33.47 -1.46
CA LYS A 101 13.77 32.34 -0.65
C LYS A 101 14.05 31.01 -1.35
N GLU A 102 13.80 30.93 -2.65
CA GLU A 102 14.09 29.72 -3.43
C GLU A 102 15.59 29.40 -3.47
N ILE A 103 16.43 30.40 -3.71
CA ILE A 103 17.90 30.27 -3.68
C ILE A 103 18.36 29.74 -2.32
N ALA A 104 17.81 30.26 -1.21
CA ALA A 104 18.16 29.79 0.13
C ALA A 104 17.81 28.30 0.31
N VAL A 105 16.60 27.88 -0.08
CA VAL A 105 16.18 26.48 -0.01
C VAL A 105 17.06 25.57 -0.86
N LEU A 106 17.34 25.97 -2.10
CA LEU A 106 18.18 25.21 -3.02
C LEU A 106 19.63 25.11 -2.52
N THR A 107 20.15 26.17 -1.91
CA THR A 107 21.49 26.18 -1.31
C THR A 107 21.60 25.16 -0.18
N VAL A 108 20.61 25.11 0.71
CA VAL A 108 20.57 24.11 1.79
C VAL A 108 20.47 22.68 1.22
N LYS A 109 19.63 22.46 0.19
CA LYS A 109 19.53 21.14 -0.47
C LYS A 109 20.84 20.72 -1.12
N LYS A 110 21.52 21.65 -1.81
CA LYS A 110 22.84 21.41 -2.41
C LYS A 110 23.85 21.02 -1.36
N GLU A 111 23.94 21.78 -0.27
CA GLU A 111 24.89 21.54 0.81
C GLU A 111 24.65 20.18 1.49
N ASN A 112 23.40 19.85 1.77
CA ASN A 112 23.03 18.54 2.34
C ASN A 112 23.39 17.38 1.42
N THR A 113 23.18 17.55 0.11
CA THR A 113 23.54 16.52 -0.88
C THR A 113 25.05 16.39 -1.00
N HIS A 114 25.77 17.51 -1.01
CA HIS A 114 27.23 17.53 -1.05
C HIS A 114 27.84 16.80 0.14
N LYS A 115 27.39 17.11 1.37
CA LYS A 115 27.81 16.39 2.59
C LYS A 115 27.57 14.88 2.52
N LYS A 116 26.46 14.45 1.92
CA LYS A 116 26.18 13.01 1.72
C LYS A 116 27.18 12.39 0.74
N VAL A 117 27.48 13.07 -0.36
CA VAL A 117 28.48 12.63 -1.35
C VAL A 117 29.86 12.54 -0.70
N GLU A 118 30.29 13.55 0.06
CA GLU A 118 31.58 13.54 0.75
C GLU A 118 31.69 12.38 1.76
N LYS A 119 30.65 12.18 2.58
CA LYS A 119 30.61 11.04 3.52
C LYS A 119 30.71 9.69 2.79
N ASN A 120 30.05 9.56 1.64
CA ASN A 120 30.03 8.32 0.88
C ASN A 120 31.25 8.15 -0.03
N ALA A 121 32.04 9.20 -0.27
CA ALA A 121 33.22 9.14 -1.13
C ALA A 121 34.25 8.11 -0.64
N ILE A 122 34.30 7.85 0.67
CA ILE A 122 35.19 6.85 1.27
C ILE A 122 34.89 5.45 0.71
N PHE A 123 33.61 5.10 0.52
CA PHE A 123 33.23 3.79 -0.03
C PHE A 123 33.62 3.67 -1.50
N TRP A 124 33.44 4.74 -2.28
CA TRP A 124 33.86 4.75 -3.68
C TRP A 124 35.38 4.62 -3.81
N GLN A 125 36.15 5.36 -3.01
CA GLN A 125 37.61 5.25 -2.97
C GLN A 125 38.07 3.86 -2.55
N TYR A 126 37.37 3.25 -1.59
CA TYR A 126 37.63 1.86 -1.19
C TYR A 126 37.39 0.89 -2.35
N LEU A 127 36.23 0.97 -3.00
CA LEU A 127 35.89 0.11 -4.13
C LEU A 127 36.85 0.30 -5.31
N GLN A 128 37.29 1.53 -5.56
CA GLN A 128 38.32 1.81 -6.56
C GLN A 128 39.62 1.08 -6.22
N LYS A 129 40.12 1.20 -4.97
CA LYS A 129 41.33 0.48 -4.53
C LYS A 129 41.18 -1.05 -4.60
N VAL A 130 39.98 -1.57 -4.33
CA VAL A 130 39.69 -3.01 -4.47
C VAL A 130 39.74 -3.42 -5.94
N THR A 131 39.18 -2.60 -6.83
CA THR A 131 39.20 -2.82 -8.29
C THR A 131 40.64 -2.79 -8.82
N GLU A 132 41.44 -1.79 -8.43
CA GLU A 132 42.85 -1.66 -8.81
C GLU A 132 43.72 -2.87 -8.39
N LYS A 133 43.35 -3.55 -7.30
CA LYS A 133 44.04 -4.75 -6.80
C LYS A 133 43.45 -6.05 -7.33
N SER A 134 42.29 -5.99 -7.97
CA SER A 134 41.56 -7.16 -8.46
C SER A 134 42.02 -7.49 -9.88
N GLU A 135 42.46 -8.72 -10.11
CA GLU A 135 42.76 -9.20 -11.47
C GLU A 135 41.49 -9.58 -12.26
N LYS A 136 40.33 -9.67 -11.59
CA LYS A 136 39.09 -10.22 -12.16
C LYS A 136 38.03 -9.19 -12.51
N PHE A 137 38.19 -7.96 -12.02
CA PHE A 137 37.19 -6.90 -12.19
C PHE A 137 37.91 -5.64 -12.60
N GLU A 138 37.53 -5.08 -13.75
CA GLU A 138 38.12 -3.86 -14.30
C GLU A 138 37.34 -2.62 -13.86
N GLU A 139 36.04 -2.79 -13.59
CA GLU A 139 35.17 -1.70 -13.12
C GLU A 139 34.46 -2.04 -11.79
N ILE A 140 34.24 -0.99 -10.99
CA ILE A 140 33.45 -1.09 -9.75
C ILE A 140 32.04 -1.67 -10.02
N ARG A 141 31.45 -1.35 -11.18
CA ARG A 141 30.12 -1.85 -11.57
C ARG A 141 30.08 -3.37 -11.68
N GLU A 142 31.16 -4.01 -12.10
CA GLU A 142 31.24 -5.47 -12.22
C GLU A 142 31.27 -6.13 -10.84
N ILE A 143 31.99 -5.53 -9.88
CA ILE A 143 32.00 -5.97 -8.48
C ILE A 143 30.60 -5.87 -7.89
N LEU A 144 29.91 -4.75 -8.12
CA LEU A 144 28.53 -4.56 -7.65
C LEU A 144 27.58 -5.55 -8.32
N GLY A 145 27.65 -5.75 -9.63
CA GLY A 145 26.82 -6.74 -10.32
C GLY A 145 27.06 -8.17 -9.85
N ARG A 146 28.32 -8.52 -9.53
CA ARG A 146 28.64 -9.81 -8.92
C ARG A 146 28.08 -9.93 -7.51
N PHE A 147 28.19 -8.87 -6.71
CA PHE A 147 27.62 -8.82 -5.37
C PHE A 147 26.09 -9.00 -5.42
N ASP A 148 25.40 -8.26 -6.29
CA ASP A 148 23.95 -8.35 -6.47
C ASP A 148 23.52 -9.77 -6.88
N THR A 149 24.27 -10.38 -7.82
CA THR A 149 24.03 -11.78 -8.21
C THR A 149 24.23 -12.73 -7.03
N LEU A 150 25.28 -12.55 -6.23
CA LEU A 150 25.55 -13.38 -5.05
C LEU A 150 24.45 -13.26 -4.00
N ILE A 151 24.01 -12.04 -3.68
CA ILE A 151 22.90 -11.80 -2.75
C ILE A 151 21.63 -12.47 -3.26
N SER A 152 21.28 -12.28 -4.54
CA SER A 152 20.10 -12.90 -5.13
C SER A 152 20.18 -14.44 -5.09
N THR A 153 21.34 -15.02 -5.40
CA THR A 153 21.52 -16.48 -5.29
C THR A 153 21.45 -16.95 -3.84
N GLN A 154 21.98 -16.19 -2.88
CA GLN A 154 21.92 -16.53 -1.47
C GLN A 154 20.47 -16.55 -0.96
N GLU A 155 19.68 -15.54 -1.32
CA GLU A 155 18.24 -15.46 -0.98
C GLU A 155 17.49 -16.68 -1.55
N GLN A 156 17.73 -17.02 -2.83
CA GLN A 156 17.11 -18.20 -3.45
C GLN A 156 17.52 -19.51 -2.77
N LEU A 157 18.80 -19.64 -2.39
CA LEU A 157 19.29 -20.83 -1.70
C LEU A 157 18.67 -20.97 -0.31
N LEU A 158 18.52 -19.88 0.44
CA LEU A 158 17.88 -19.89 1.76
C LEU A 158 16.41 -20.31 1.69
N VAL A 159 15.67 -19.80 0.69
CA VAL A 159 14.27 -20.22 0.46
C VAL A 159 14.21 -21.71 0.15
N ARG A 160 15.06 -22.19 -0.77
CA ARG A 160 15.09 -23.60 -1.15
C ARG A 160 15.53 -24.52 -0.01
N GLU A 161 16.45 -24.08 0.84
CA GLU A 161 16.86 -24.80 2.05
C GLU A 161 15.69 -24.95 3.01
N SER A 162 14.94 -23.87 3.25
CA SER A 162 13.73 -23.90 4.08
C SER A 162 12.68 -24.87 3.53
N GLU A 163 12.40 -24.81 2.23
CA GLU A 163 11.44 -25.72 1.56
C GLU A 163 11.89 -27.19 1.66
N ASN A 164 13.18 -27.46 1.44
CA ASN A 164 13.72 -28.81 1.58
C ASN A 164 13.63 -29.30 3.02
N GLN A 165 13.89 -28.45 4.00
CA GLN A 165 13.79 -28.81 5.41
C GLN A 165 12.35 -29.15 5.80
N GLU A 166 11.37 -28.37 5.33
CA GLU A 166 9.96 -28.66 5.53
C GLU A 166 9.55 -29.99 4.88
N ARG A 167 10.02 -30.27 3.66
CA ARG A 167 9.79 -31.55 2.99
C ARG A 167 10.37 -32.74 3.76
N ILE A 168 11.59 -32.62 4.26
CA ILE A 168 12.24 -33.65 5.07
C ILE A 168 11.45 -33.91 6.36
N GLU A 169 11.02 -32.87 7.05
CA GLU A 169 10.23 -33.02 8.28
C GLU A 169 8.85 -33.65 8.01
N ASN A 170 8.20 -33.29 6.91
CA ASN A 170 6.95 -33.93 6.48
C ASN A 170 7.13 -35.42 6.16
N GLU A 171 8.18 -35.79 5.41
CA GLU A 171 8.50 -37.19 5.11
C GLU A 171 8.87 -37.97 6.38
N ARG A 172 9.60 -37.36 7.32
CA ARG A 172 9.91 -37.94 8.64
C ARG A 172 8.65 -38.20 9.46
N LEU A 173 7.74 -37.23 9.52
CA LEU A 173 6.47 -37.36 10.24
C LEU A 173 5.62 -38.48 9.63
N TRP A 174 5.51 -38.52 8.30
CA TRP A 174 4.79 -39.57 7.59
C TRP A 174 5.38 -40.95 7.86
N LEU A 175 6.71 -41.09 7.79
CA LEU A 175 7.40 -42.35 8.09
C LEU A 175 7.15 -42.79 9.53
N HIS A 176 7.20 -41.87 10.49
CA HIS A 176 6.94 -42.19 11.89
C HIS A 176 5.51 -42.71 12.09
N GLN A 177 4.51 -42.04 11.52
CA GLN A 177 3.11 -42.48 11.58
C GLN A 177 2.93 -43.86 10.93
N PHE A 178 3.57 -44.09 9.77
CA PHE A 178 3.50 -45.37 9.09
C PHE A 178 4.10 -46.50 9.92
N ILE A 179 5.26 -46.27 10.55
CA ILE A 179 5.91 -47.25 11.43
C ILE A 179 5.02 -47.58 12.62
N GLU A 180 4.47 -46.57 13.29
CA GLU A 180 3.52 -46.77 14.41
C GLU A 180 2.30 -47.59 13.97
N GLU A 181 1.70 -47.28 12.82
CA GLU A 181 0.57 -48.04 12.29
C GLU A 181 0.93 -49.51 12.01
N LYS A 182 2.11 -49.76 11.42
CA LYS A 182 2.58 -51.13 11.14
C LYS A 182 2.92 -51.89 12.42
N ASN A 183 3.55 -51.25 13.40
CA ASN A 183 3.84 -51.85 14.69
C ASN A 183 2.55 -52.25 15.42
N ASN A 184 1.54 -51.39 15.40
CA ASN A 184 0.22 -51.70 15.95
C ASN A 184 -0.43 -52.91 15.25
N LYS A 185 -0.32 -53.01 13.93
CA LYS A 185 -0.79 -54.19 13.17
C LYS A 185 -0.03 -55.47 13.54
N ILE A 186 1.29 -55.39 13.71
CA ILE A 186 2.11 -56.53 14.16
C ILE A 186 1.67 -56.99 15.55
N LEU A 187 1.46 -56.05 16.49
CA LEU A 187 0.95 -56.37 17.83
C LEU A 187 -0.42 -57.04 17.78
N GLN A 188 -1.32 -56.54 16.92
CA GLN A 188 -2.63 -57.17 16.71
C GLN A 188 -2.49 -58.61 16.21
N TYR A 189 -1.70 -58.86 15.17
CA TYR A 189 -1.49 -60.21 14.64
C TYR A 189 -0.81 -61.14 15.64
N ASN A 190 0.13 -60.65 16.45
CA ASN A 190 0.76 -61.43 17.51
C ASN A 190 -0.25 -61.84 18.59
N ASN A 191 -1.16 -60.94 18.98
CA ASN A 191 -2.24 -61.26 19.91
C ASN A 191 -3.19 -62.31 19.33
N GLU A 192 -3.59 -62.15 18.06
CA GLU A 192 -4.41 -63.14 17.35
C GLU A 192 -3.71 -64.50 17.29
N LEU A 193 -2.43 -64.54 16.94
CA LEU A 193 -1.61 -65.76 16.91
C LEU A 193 -1.58 -66.44 18.28
N ALA A 194 -1.34 -65.69 19.36
CA ALA A 194 -1.33 -66.22 20.72
C ALA A 194 -2.70 -66.83 21.10
N THR A 195 -3.80 -66.18 20.72
CA THR A 195 -5.15 -66.71 20.98
C THR A 195 -5.42 -68.01 20.21
N LEU A 196 -4.97 -68.09 18.95
CA LEU A 196 -5.12 -69.29 18.13
C LEU A 196 -4.24 -70.44 18.64
N GLN A 197 -3.02 -70.15 19.07
CA GLN A 197 -2.13 -71.14 19.70
C GLN A 197 -2.73 -71.70 20.98
N SER A 198 -3.25 -70.84 21.87
CA SER A 198 -3.94 -71.30 23.08
C SER A 198 -5.14 -72.19 22.78
N ARG A 199 -5.95 -71.84 21.76
CA ARG A 199 -7.07 -72.67 21.30
C ARG A 199 -6.61 -74.02 20.76
N LEU A 200 -5.52 -74.05 19.98
CA LEU A 200 -4.93 -75.27 19.44
C LEU A 200 -4.45 -76.19 20.57
N ASP A 201 -3.71 -75.65 21.54
CA ASP A 201 -3.16 -76.42 22.66
C ASP A 201 -4.26 -76.96 23.57
N ASN A 202 -5.32 -76.19 23.80
CA ASN A 202 -6.52 -76.67 24.49
C ASN A 202 -7.17 -77.84 23.74
N ALA A 203 -7.42 -77.70 22.44
CA ALA A 203 -8.02 -78.75 21.62
C ALA A 203 -7.15 -80.02 21.59
N ARG A 204 -5.82 -79.88 21.48
CA ARG A 204 -4.87 -81.00 21.55
C ARG A 204 -4.92 -81.69 22.91
N SER A 205 -4.95 -80.92 24.00
CA SER A 205 -5.05 -81.46 25.36
C SER A 205 -6.34 -82.26 25.56
N GLU A 206 -7.46 -81.76 25.02
CA GLU A 206 -8.73 -82.49 25.05
C GLU A 206 -8.70 -83.76 24.21
N ALA A 207 -8.11 -83.72 23.01
CA ALA A 207 -7.95 -84.88 22.15
C ALA A 207 -7.15 -85.99 22.84
N ILE A 208 -6.00 -85.65 23.44
CA ILE A 208 -5.16 -86.60 24.21
C ILE A 208 -5.97 -87.19 25.38
N ARG A 209 -6.73 -86.37 26.10
CA ARG A 209 -7.59 -86.84 27.20
C ARG A 209 -8.62 -87.86 26.72
N TRP A 210 -9.28 -87.60 25.60
CA TRP A 210 -10.28 -88.50 25.03
C TRP A 210 -9.66 -89.78 24.44
N GLU A 211 -8.50 -89.67 23.80
CA GLU A 211 -7.74 -90.83 23.31
C GLU A 211 -7.31 -91.75 24.46
N SER A 212 -6.84 -91.19 25.58
CA SER A 212 -6.52 -91.97 26.78
C SER A 212 -7.74 -92.70 27.34
N LYS A 213 -8.89 -92.01 27.46
CA LYS A 213 -10.15 -92.64 27.88
C LYS A 213 -10.58 -93.76 26.93
N TRP A 214 -10.48 -93.52 25.62
CA TRP A 214 -10.81 -94.51 24.59
C TRP A 214 -9.91 -95.74 24.70
N ASN A 215 -8.60 -95.56 24.84
CA ASN A 215 -7.64 -96.65 25.04
C ASN A 215 -7.94 -97.44 26.33
N HIS A 216 -8.37 -96.79 27.40
CA HIS A 216 -8.76 -97.48 28.63
C HIS A 216 -10.03 -98.34 28.43
N ILE A 217 -11.03 -97.80 27.73
CA ILE A 217 -12.25 -98.53 27.37
C ILE A 217 -11.91 -99.74 26.48
N GLN A 218 -11.11 -99.53 25.44
CA GLN A 218 -10.65 -100.59 24.53
C GLN A 218 -9.89 -101.69 25.27
N ASN A 219 -8.92 -101.33 26.12
CA ASN A 219 -8.18 -102.30 26.94
C ASN A 219 -9.10 -103.07 27.89
N THR A 220 -10.08 -102.40 28.49
CA THR A 220 -11.06 -103.05 29.38
C THR A 220 -11.97 -104.00 28.60
N ALA A 221 -12.45 -103.58 27.42
CA ALA A 221 -13.25 -104.42 26.53
C ALA A 221 -12.46 -105.64 26.05
N ALA A 222 -11.19 -105.47 25.67
CA ALA A 222 -10.30 -106.57 25.30
C ALA A 222 -10.11 -107.57 26.46
N LYS A 223 -9.86 -107.09 27.69
CA LYS A 223 -9.77 -107.93 28.89
C LYS A 223 -11.07 -108.70 29.16
N LYS A 224 -12.23 -108.03 29.08
CA LYS A 224 -13.54 -108.68 29.25
C LYS A 224 -13.82 -109.71 28.16
N THR A 225 -13.44 -109.41 26.92
CA THR A 225 -13.59 -110.32 25.77
C THR A 225 -12.71 -111.55 25.95
N LEU A 226 -11.45 -111.38 26.39
CA LEU A 226 -10.54 -112.49 26.69
C LEU A 226 -11.08 -113.35 27.83
N LEU A 227 -11.51 -112.74 28.95
CA LEU A 227 -12.08 -113.47 30.09
C LEU A 227 -13.33 -114.24 29.67
N LEU A 228 -14.21 -113.63 28.89
CA LEU A 228 -15.38 -114.31 28.34
C LEU A 228 -14.93 -115.51 27.48
N GLY A 229 -13.96 -115.34 26.59
CA GLY A 229 -13.39 -116.42 25.78
C GLY A 229 -12.82 -117.57 26.64
N GLN A 230 -12.10 -117.24 27.71
CA GLN A 230 -11.58 -118.23 28.67
C GLN A 230 -12.69 -118.97 29.40
N ILE A 231 -13.71 -118.26 29.90
CA ILE A 231 -14.88 -118.87 30.55
C ILE A 231 -15.59 -119.80 29.57
N LYS A 232 -15.82 -119.37 28.33
CA LYS A 232 -16.41 -120.21 27.28
C LYS A 232 -15.60 -121.48 27.06
N MET A 233 -14.27 -121.37 26.95
CA MET A 233 -13.39 -122.51 26.73
C MET A 233 -13.35 -123.48 27.92
N VAL A 234 -13.23 -122.98 29.16
CA VAL A 234 -13.26 -123.82 30.37
C VAL A 234 -14.62 -124.50 30.54
N THR A 235 -15.70 -123.77 30.31
CA THR A 235 -17.06 -124.31 30.37
C THR A 235 -17.26 -125.43 29.34
N LEU A 236 -16.82 -125.20 28.10
CA LEU A 236 -16.87 -126.22 27.05
C LEU A 236 -16.02 -127.45 27.43
N ASN A 237 -14.81 -127.25 27.95
CA ASN A 237 -13.93 -128.34 28.37
C ASN A 237 -14.54 -129.15 29.53
N LEU A 238 -15.10 -128.49 30.54
CA LEU A 238 -15.78 -129.15 31.66
C LEU A 238 -17.06 -129.86 31.21
N PHE A 239 -17.85 -129.25 30.34
CA PHE A 239 -19.02 -129.88 29.73
C PHE A 239 -18.62 -131.13 28.97
N GLN A 240 -17.60 -131.09 28.12
CA GLN A 240 -17.09 -132.26 27.41
C GLN A 240 -16.64 -133.37 28.36
N LEU A 241 -16.03 -133.03 29.51
CA LEU A 241 -15.64 -133.99 30.54
C LEU A 241 -16.85 -134.64 31.22
N VAL A 242 -17.83 -133.85 31.66
CA VAL A 242 -19.08 -134.32 32.28
C VAL A 242 -19.88 -135.16 31.29
N ASN A 243 -19.97 -134.72 30.03
CA ASN A 243 -20.70 -135.43 28.97
C ASN A 243 -20.05 -136.78 28.65
N LYS A 244 -18.71 -136.90 28.78
CA LYS A 244 -18.01 -138.20 28.67
C LYS A 244 -18.30 -139.15 29.83
N GLN A 245 -18.57 -138.63 31.03
CA GLN A 245 -18.81 -139.44 32.25
C GLN A 245 -20.30 -139.76 32.47
N SER A 246 -21.20 -138.98 31.87
CA SER A 246 -22.64 -139.22 31.98
C SER A 246 -23.11 -140.35 31.06
N VAL A 247 -24.08 -141.14 31.53
CA VAL A 247 -24.71 -142.22 30.75
C VAL A 247 -25.52 -141.65 29.57
N GLN A 248 -25.94 -140.37 29.63
CA GLN A 248 -26.61 -139.65 28.56
C GLN A 248 -25.75 -138.48 28.03
N GLN A 249 -25.18 -138.68 26.84
CA GLN A 249 -24.51 -137.62 26.10
C GLN A 249 -25.56 -136.69 25.47
N GLU A 250 -25.48 -135.38 25.77
CA GLU A 250 -26.30 -134.37 25.10
C GLU A 250 -25.43 -133.55 24.15
N ASP A 251 -25.99 -133.19 23.01
CA ASP A 251 -25.33 -132.38 22.00
C ASP A 251 -25.74 -130.90 22.17
N ILE A 252 -24.99 -130.18 23.02
CA ILE A 252 -25.19 -128.74 23.22
C ILE A 252 -24.22 -127.99 22.29
N PRO A 253 -24.69 -127.07 21.44
CA PRO A 253 -23.84 -126.32 20.51
C PRO A 253 -22.66 -125.61 21.20
N ILE A 254 -21.52 -125.54 20.52
CA ILE A 254 -20.28 -124.92 21.04
C ILE A 254 -20.49 -123.46 21.45
N GLU A 255 -21.38 -122.73 20.76
CA GLU A 255 -21.68 -121.33 21.03
C GLU A 255 -22.59 -121.11 22.25
N ASP A 256 -23.35 -122.13 22.68
CA ASP A 256 -24.26 -122.05 23.83
C ASP A 256 -23.54 -122.40 25.13
N THR A 257 -22.72 -121.45 25.60
CA THR A 257 -22.00 -121.58 26.87
C THR A 257 -22.94 -121.68 28.08
N ALA A 258 -24.12 -121.05 28.02
CA ALA A 258 -25.05 -121.06 29.16
C ALA A 258 -25.70 -122.44 29.33
N GLY A 259 -26.08 -123.10 28.23
CA GLY A 259 -26.55 -124.49 28.25
C GLY A 259 -25.49 -125.46 28.78
N GLN A 260 -24.25 -125.33 28.30
CA GLN A 260 -23.11 -126.14 28.77
C GLN A 260 -22.86 -125.98 30.28
N LEU A 261 -22.85 -124.75 30.78
CA LEU A 261 -22.63 -124.47 32.21
C LEU A 261 -23.77 -125.03 33.08
N LYS A 262 -25.03 -124.94 32.62
CA LYS A 262 -26.18 -125.52 33.34
C LYS A 262 -26.03 -127.03 33.50
N LYS A 263 -25.58 -127.75 32.47
CA LYS A 263 -25.35 -129.20 32.58
C LYS A 263 -24.22 -129.52 33.54
N VAL A 264 -23.08 -128.81 33.45
CA VAL A 264 -21.96 -128.98 34.38
C VAL A 264 -22.41 -128.73 35.83
N SER A 265 -23.18 -127.66 36.06
CA SER A 265 -23.72 -127.35 37.39
C SER A 265 -24.73 -128.38 37.88
N GLY A 266 -25.57 -128.92 36.99
CA GLY A 266 -26.51 -129.98 37.34
C GLY A 266 -25.79 -131.27 37.75
N TYR A 267 -24.69 -131.62 37.08
CA TYR A 267 -23.86 -132.77 37.44
C TYR A 267 -23.16 -132.57 38.78
N VAL A 268 -22.57 -131.39 39.03
CA VAL A 268 -21.94 -131.07 40.32
C VAL A 268 -22.95 -131.00 41.47
N ALA A 269 -24.18 -130.56 41.23
CA ALA A 269 -25.22 -130.54 42.27
C ALA A 269 -25.81 -131.93 42.59
N LEU A 270 -25.56 -132.93 41.74
CA LEU A 270 -25.95 -134.33 41.93
C LEU A 270 -24.82 -135.19 42.54
N THR A 271 -23.63 -134.61 42.73
CA THR A 271 -22.46 -135.19 43.43
C THR A 271 -22.23 -134.52 44.77
#